data_AF-A0A352RWY8-F1
#
_entry.id   AF-A0A352RWY8-F1
#
_cell.length_a   1.000
_cell.length_b   1.000
_cell.length_c   1.000
_cell.angle_alpha   90.00
_cell.angle_beta   90.00
_cell.angle_gamma   90.00
#
_symmetry.space_group_name_H-M   'P 1'
#
loop_
_entity.id
_entity.type
_entity.pdbx_description
1 polymer ?
#
loop_
_entity_poly.entity_id
_entity_poly.type
_entity_poly.pdbx_seq_one_letter_code
_entity_poly.pdbx_strand_id
1 'polypeptide(L)'
;NPGVFDSEAYGVKTTAADMIRFVEANMDGARLEPTLQRAVTGTHTGYFRVGPMTQGLGWEMYAWPTSLEDLLTGNAAGMLEPKEVARLAPPQPPRADMLINKTGSTNGFGAYVVFVPVRQIGVVMLANSNLPIPERVRAAYQILKALDAQ
;
A
#
# COMPACT_ATOMS: atom_id res chain seq x y z
N ASN A 1 9.31 18.73 14.15
CA ASN A 1 10.18 19.63 13.39
C ASN A 1 10.12 19.15 11.95
N PRO A 2 9.51 19.91 11.02
CA PRO A 2 9.46 19.48 9.63
C PRO A 2 10.88 19.45 9.05
N GLY A 3 11.29 18.30 8.53
CA GLY A 3 12.55 18.14 7.80
C GLY A 3 12.39 18.55 6.34
N VAL A 4 13.49 18.54 5.58
CA VAL A 4 13.43 18.72 4.12
C VAL A 4 12.55 17.63 3.50
N PHE A 5 11.68 18.01 2.56
CA PHE A 5 10.66 17.15 1.93
C PHE A 5 9.58 16.59 2.87
N ASP A 6 9.28 17.27 3.98
CA ASP A 6 8.20 16.84 4.88
C ASP A 6 6.87 16.72 4.15
N SER A 7 6.54 17.69 3.28
CA SER A 7 5.27 17.75 2.56
C SER A 7 5.09 16.57 1.61
N GLU A 8 6.16 16.19 0.91
CA GLU A 8 6.19 15.14 -0.09
C GLU A 8 6.31 13.75 0.54
N ALA A 9 7.03 13.62 1.66
CA ALA A 9 7.36 12.32 2.25
C ALA A 9 6.37 11.88 3.35
N TYR A 10 5.85 12.79 4.18
CA TYR A 10 5.02 12.43 5.35
C TYR A 10 4.04 13.54 5.80
N GLY A 11 3.77 14.52 4.92
CA GLY A 11 3.08 15.75 5.28
C GLY A 11 1.55 15.68 5.21
N VAL A 12 0.99 14.63 4.60
CA VAL A 12 -0.46 14.47 4.45
C VAL A 12 -1.14 14.19 5.79
N LYS A 13 -2.27 14.87 6.03
CA LYS A 13 -3.23 14.55 7.09
C LYS A 13 -4.59 14.37 6.45
N THR A 14 -5.34 13.38 6.90
CA THR A 14 -6.61 12.96 6.27
C THR A 14 -7.52 12.31 7.30
N THR A 15 -8.77 12.07 6.91
CA THR A 15 -9.73 11.29 7.68
C THR A 15 -9.79 9.85 7.16
N ALA A 16 -10.29 8.91 7.97
CA ALA A 16 -10.52 7.55 7.49
C ALA A 16 -11.51 7.52 6.30
N ALA A 17 -12.51 8.42 6.32
CA ALA A 17 -13.51 8.55 5.24
C ALA A 17 -12.91 9.07 3.93
N ASP A 18 -11.97 10.02 3.97
CA ASP A 18 -11.31 10.50 2.75
C ASP A 18 -10.26 9.52 2.25
N MET A 19 -9.53 8.86 3.15
CA MET A 19 -8.54 7.87 2.75
C MET A 19 -9.20 6.62 2.15
N ILE A 20 -10.39 6.20 2.63
CA ILE A 20 -11.10 5.09 1.96
C ILE A 20 -11.63 5.51 0.57
N ARG A 21 -12.06 6.77 0.37
CA ARG A 21 -12.39 7.28 -0.98
C ARG A 21 -11.17 7.28 -1.90
N PHE A 22 -9.99 7.61 -1.38
CA PHE A 22 -8.74 7.50 -2.13
C PHE A 22 -8.42 6.04 -2.51
N VAL A 23 -8.63 5.09 -1.59
CA VAL A 23 -8.47 3.65 -1.86
C VAL A 23 -9.47 3.17 -2.91
N GLU A 24 -10.74 3.55 -2.81
CA GLU A 24 -11.77 3.25 -3.82
C GLU A 24 -11.36 3.77 -5.19
N ALA A 25 -10.87 5.01 -5.28
CA ALA A 25 -10.38 5.59 -6.53
C ALA A 25 -9.12 4.89 -7.09
N ASN A 26 -8.30 4.27 -6.23
CA ASN A 26 -7.20 3.41 -6.65
C ASN A 26 -7.68 2.04 -7.14
N MET A 27 -8.75 1.48 -6.57
CA MET A 27 -9.31 0.20 -7.02
C MET A 27 -10.12 0.33 -8.31
N ASP A 28 -10.94 1.37 -8.40
CA ASP A 28 -11.77 1.72 -9.55
C ASP A 28 -11.70 3.23 -9.82
N GLY A 29 -10.83 3.59 -10.77
CA GLY A 29 -10.63 4.96 -11.20
C GLY A 29 -11.68 5.48 -12.19
N ALA A 30 -12.77 4.77 -12.46
CA ALA A 30 -13.74 5.14 -13.52
C ALA A 30 -14.42 6.50 -13.31
N ARG A 31 -14.46 7.00 -12.06
CA ARG A 31 -15.01 8.34 -11.73
C ARG A 31 -13.97 9.46 -11.77
N LEU A 32 -12.70 9.14 -12.02
CA LEU A 32 -11.63 10.13 -12.10
C LEU A 32 -11.57 10.73 -13.50
N GLU A 33 -11.23 12.02 -13.57
CA GLU A 33 -10.90 12.66 -14.84
C GLU A 33 -9.75 11.91 -15.54
N PRO A 34 -9.72 11.85 -16.89
CA PRO A 34 -8.83 10.94 -17.62
C PRO A 34 -7.34 11.08 -17.27
N THR A 35 -6.88 12.29 -16.98
CA THR A 35 -5.49 12.55 -16.58
C THR A 35 -5.17 11.94 -15.21
N LEU A 36 -6.08 12.08 -14.25
CA LEU A 36 -5.89 11.52 -12.91
C LEU A 36 -6.03 10.00 -12.91
N GLN A 37 -6.97 9.46 -13.70
CA GLN A 37 -7.09 8.01 -13.89
C GLN A 37 -5.79 7.39 -14.41
N ARG A 38 -5.15 8.01 -15.42
CA ARG A 38 -3.84 7.58 -15.91
C ARG A 38 -2.75 7.70 -14.85
N ALA A 39 -2.74 8.78 -14.09
CA ALA A 39 -1.76 8.99 -13.03
C ALA A 39 -1.86 7.90 -11.94
N VAL A 40 -3.08 7.64 -11.45
CA VAL A 40 -3.36 6.58 -10.46
C VAL A 40 -2.96 5.21 -11.00
N THR A 41 -3.37 4.88 -12.22
CA THR A 41 -2.99 3.62 -12.89
C THR A 41 -1.47 3.47 -13.01
N GLY A 42 -0.77 4.57 -13.31
CA GLY A 42 0.69 4.60 -13.38
C GLY A 42 1.36 4.21 -12.05
N THR A 43 0.74 4.55 -10.91
CA THR A 43 1.29 4.19 -9.58
C THR A 43 1.33 2.69 -9.30
N HIS A 44 0.52 1.91 -10.02
CA HIS A 44 0.44 0.44 -9.89
C HIS A 44 1.33 -0.30 -10.89
N THR A 45 2.16 0.41 -11.64
CA THR A 45 3.17 -0.22 -12.52
C THR A 45 4.30 -0.77 -11.65
N GLY A 46 4.67 -2.04 -11.85
CA GLY A 46 5.77 -2.68 -11.15
C GLY A 46 7.10 -2.45 -11.85
N TYR A 47 8.09 -1.90 -11.14
CA TYR A 47 9.42 -1.59 -11.72
C TYR A 47 10.52 -2.52 -11.22
N PHE A 48 10.45 -2.92 -9.95
CA PHE A 48 11.45 -3.74 -9.29
C PHE A 48 10.79 -4.78 -8.39
N ARG A 49 11.51 -5.85 -8.09
CA ARG A 49 11.08 -6.90 -7.17
C ARG A 49 12.13 -7.16 -6.10
N VAL A 50 11.68 -7.31 -4.86
CA VAL A 50 12.47 -7.74 -3.70
C VAL A 50 11.72 -8.89 -3.04
N GLY A 51 12.21 -10.11 -3.21
CA GLY A 51 11.47 -11.31 -2.79
C GLY A 51 10.05 -11.33 -3.39
N PRO A 52 8.98 -11.45 -2.58
CA PRO A 52 7.59 -11.45 -3.06
C PRO A 52 7.05 -10.04 -3.37
N MET A 53 7.71 -8.97 -2.90
CA MET A 53 7.25 -7.59 -3.05
C MET A 53 7.65 -7.03 -4.41
N THR A 54 6.68 -6.45 -5.12
CA THR A 54 6.88 -5.67 -6.34
C THR A 54 6.70 -4.19 -6.03
N GLN A 55 7.72 -3.38 -6.32
CA GLN A 55 7.75 -1.95 -6.05
C GLN A 55 7.10 -1.15 -7.19
N GLY A 56 6.07 -0.38 -6.84
CA GLY A 56 5.46 0.64 -7.70
C GLY A 56 5.87 2.06 -7.31
N LEU A 57 5.13 3.06 -7.78
CA LEU A 57 5.36 4.45 -7.36
C LEU A 57 4.62 4.70 -6.05
N GLY A 58 5.37 4.69 -4.94
CA GLY A 58 4.83 4.77 -3.59
C GLY A 58 4.32 3.42 -3.09
N TRP A 59 3.46 2.75 -3.85
CA TRP A 59 2.85 1.47 -3.46
C TRP A 59 3.83 0.29 -3.46
N GLU A 60 3.65 -0.60 -2.48
CA GLU A 60 4.26 -1.93 -2.42
C GLU A 60 3.18 -2.99 -2.73
N MET A 61 3.50 -3.95 -3.61
CA MET A 61 2.49 -4.85 -4.19
C MET A 61 2.89 -6.33 -4.07
N TYR A 62 1.93 -7.19 -3.77
CA TYR A 62 2.11 -8.64 -3.62
C TYR A 62 1.04 -9.34 -4.46
N ALA A 63 1.34 -10.49 -5.08
CA ALA A 63 0.30 -11.26 -5.75
C ALA A 63 -0.80 -11.67 -4.74
N TRP A 64 -2.07 -11.56 -5.11
CA TRP A 64 -3.18 -12.00 -4.26
C TRP A 64 -3.68 -13.38 -4.71
N PRO A 65 -3.90 -14.34 -3.79
CA PRO A 65 -3.65 -14.25 -2.35
C PRO A 65 -2.16 -14.29 -2.00
N THR A 66 -1.78 -13.54 -0.96
CA THR A 66 -0.44 -13.55 -0.36
C THR A 66 -0.50 -14.10 1.07
N SER A 67 0.63 -14.56 1.62
CA SER A 67 0.70 -15.02 3.00
C SER A 67 0.87 -13.84 3.98
N LEU A 68 0.45 -14.03 5.24
CA LEU A 68 0.73 -13.08 6.30
C LEU A 68 2.24 -12.91 6.53
N GLU A 69 3.01 -13.97 6.35
CA GLU A 69 4.47 -13.95 6.52
C GLU A 69 5.16 -13.07 5.47
N ASP A 70 4.75 -13.16 4.21
CA ASP A 70 5.26 -12.30 3.12
C ASP A 70 4.99 -10.82 3.42
N LEU A 71 3.78 -10.50 3.88
CA LEU A 71 3.42 -9.13 4.26
C LEU A 71 4.20 -8.63 5.47
N LEU A 72 4.36 -9.46 6.51
CA LEU A 72 5.13 -9.09 7.69
C LEU A 72 6.60 -8.86 7.34
N THR A 73 7.17 -9.72 6.51
CA THR A 73 8.56 -9.61 6.05
C THR A 73 8.77 -8.36 5.21
N GLY A 74 7.88 -8.11 4.25
CA GLY A 74 7.97 -6.96 3.36
C GLY A 74 7.68 -5.61 4.02
N ASN A 75 7.08 -5.59 5.21
CA ASN A 75 6.87 -4.37 6.01
C ASN A 75 7.76 -4.32 7.28
N ALA A 76 8.75 -5.21 7.40
CA ALA A 76 9.63 -5.28 8.56
C ALA A 76 10.68 -4.16 8.56
N ALA A 77 11.22 -3.84 9.74
CA ALA A 77 12.30 -2.86 9.89
C ALA A 77 13.55 -3.22 9.07
N GLY A 78 13.80 -4.51 8.82
CA GLY A 78 14.92 -4.97 7.98
C GLY A 78 14.81 -4.55 6.52
N MET A 79 13.67 -4.01 6.05
CA MET A 79 13.52 -3.40 4.72
C MET A 79 14.16 -2.01 4.62
N LEU A 80 14.60 -1.43 5.74
CA LEU A 80 15.39 -0.19 5.75
C LEU A 80 16.83 -0.42 5.26
N GLU A 81 17.31 -1.65 5.35
CA GLU A 81 18.63 -2.02 4.86
C GLU A 81 18.63 -2.18 3.34
N PRO A 82 19.76 -1.89 2.66
CA PRO A 82 19.89 -2.12 1.22
C PRO A 82 19.48 -3.54 0.84
N LYS A 83 18.65 -3.65 -0.20
CA LYS A 83 18.22 -4.92 -0.78
C LYS A 83 18.72 -5.02 -2.21
N GLU A 84 19.19 -6.21 -2.59
CA GLU A 84 19.32 -6.53 -4.00
C GLU A 84 17.93 -6.55 -4.63
N VAL A 85 17.80 -5.91 -5.80
CA VAL A 85 16.53 -5.77 -6.50
C VAL A 85 16.60 -6.42 -7.87
N ALA A 86 15.56 -7.15 -8.25
CA ALA A 86 15.38 -7.61 -9.62
C ALA A 86 14.62 -6.55 -10.41
N ARG A 87 15.25 -5.98 -11.45
CA ARG A 87 14.58 -5.02 -12.35
C ARG A 87 13.60 -5.74 -13.27
N LEU A 88 12.40 -5.17 -13.43
CA LEU A 88 11.40 -5.64 -14.38
C LEU A 88 11.54 -4.84 -15.69
N ALA A 89 11.98 -5.50 -16.75
CA ALA A 89 12.19 -4.91 -18.08
C ALA A 89 11.54 -5.80 -19.15
N PRO A 90 10.40 -5.39 -19.76
CA PRO A 90 9.68 -4.13 -19.52
C PRO A 90 9.07 -4.06 -18.11
N PRO A 91 8.72 -2.84 -17.62
CA PRO A 91 7.96 -2.71 -16.37
C PRO A 91 6.69 -3.55 -16.42
N GLN A 92 6.35 -4.17 -15.30
CA GLN A 92 5.16 -4.98 -15.18
C GLN A 92 3.93 -4.05 -15.22
N PRO A 93 3.00 -4.25 -16.17
CA PRO A 93 1.81 -3.42 -16.24
C PRO A 93 0.95 -3.60 -14.97
N PRO A 94 0.12 -2.61 -14.61
CA PRO A 94 -0.84 -2.73 -13.52
C PRO A 94 -1.67 -3.99 -13.60
N ARG A 95 -1.87 -4.63 -12.46
CA ARG A 95 -2.60 -5.89 -12.32
C ARG A 95 -3.62 -5.77 -11.21
N ALA A 96 -4.84 -6.24 -11.48
CA ALA A 96 -5.91 -6.22 -10.50
C ALA A 96 -5.78 -7.32 -9.44
N ASP A 97 -5.07 -8.41 -9.74
CA ASP A 97 -4.85 -9.57 -8.86
C ASP A 97 -3.66 -9.38 -7.90
N MET A 98 -3.52 -8.16 -7.39
CA MET A 98 -2.47 -7.78 -6.45
C MET A 98 -3.10 -7.26 -5.14
N LEU A 99 -2.48 -7.58 -4.02
CA LEU A 99 -2.62 -6.81 -2.80
C LEU A 99 -1.66 -5.62 -2.87
N ILE A 100 -2.19 -4.42 -2.68
CA ILE A 100 -1.45 -3.16 -2.74
C ILE A 100 -1.49 -2.53 -1.35
N ASN A 101 -0.34 -2.19 -0.78
CA ASN A 101 -0.29 -1.66 0.59
C ASN A 101 0.69 -0.49 0.78
N LYS A 102 0.50 0.21 1.89
CA LYS A 102 1.49 1.15 2.45
C LYS A 102 1.33 1.33 3.95
N THR A 103 2.46 1.33 4.66
CA THR A 103 2.60 1.78 6.05
C THR A 103 3.05 3.25 6.11
N GLY A 104 2.62 3.97 7.15
CA GLY A 104 3.10 5.33 7.44
C GLY A 104 3.13 5.62 8.93
N SER A 105 4.15 6.33 9.41
CA SER A 105 4.30 6.63 10.84
C SER A 105 4.86 8.04 11.04
N THR A 106 4.38 8.69 12.10
CA THR A 106 5.02 9.88 12.69
C THR A 106 5.23 9.61 14.19
N ASN A 107 5.76 10.58 14.94
CA ASN A 107 5.96 10.42 16.38
C ASN A 107 4.67 10.09 17.15
N GLY A 108 3.52 10.59 16.69
CA GLY A 108 2.23 10.45 17.38
C GLY A 108 1.17 9.68 16.61
N PHE A 109 1.47 9.18 15.40
CA PHE A 109 0.45 8.54 14.55
C PHE A 109 0.99 7.32 13.83
N GLY A 110 0.10 6.37 13.62
CA GLY A 110 0.32 5.18 12.82
C GLY A 110 -0.78 5.02 11.77
N ALA A 111 -0.38 4.77 10.53
CA ALA A 111 -1.27 4.49 9.42
C ALA A 111 -0.91 3.16 8.74
N TYR A 112 -1.93 2.48 8.23
CA TYR A 112 -1.78 1.39 7.29
C TYR A 112 -2.95 1.40 6.30
N VAL A 113 -2.64 1.33 5.01
CA VAL A 113 -3.60 1.25 3.92
C VAL A 113 -3.29 -0.01 3.14
N VAL A 114 -4.31 -0.82 2.86
CA VAL A 114 -4.17 -2.03 2.06
C VAL A 114 -5.45 -2.33 1.29
N PHE A 115 -5.33 -2.76 0.04
CA PHE A 115 -6.48 -3.08 -0.79
C PHE A 115 -6.16 -4.13 -1.86
N VAL A 116 -7.20 -4.77 -2.37
CA VAL A 116 -7.14 -5.81 -3.40
C VAL A 116 -8.14 -5.46 -4.52
N PRO A 117 -7.69 -4.86 -5.64
CA PRO A 117 -8.58 -4.33 -6.67
C PRO A 117 -9.55 -5.37 -7.25
N VAL A 118 -9.08 -6.59 -7.58
CA VAL A 118 -9.94 -7.64 -8.15
C VAL A 118 -11.04 -8.10 -7.19
N ARG A 119 -10.86 -7.91 -5.89
CA ARG A 119 -11.86 -8.26 -4.88
C ARG A 119 -12.73 -7.08 -4.45
N GLN A 120 -12.38 -5.85 -4.83
CA GLN A 120 -13.02 -4.62 -4.36
C GLN A 120 -13.03 -4.51 -2.82
N ILE A 121 -11.93 -4.92 -2.18
CA ILE A 121 -11.77 -4.90 -0.72
C ILE A 121 -10.65 -3.92 -0.38
N GLY A 122 -10.92 -2.97 0.51
CA GLY A 122 -9.94 -2.02 1.02
C GLY A 122 -10.06 -1.84 2.53
N VAL A 123 -8.92 -1.66 3.20
CA VAL A 123 -8.83 -1.41 4.64
C VAL A 123 -7.95 -0.18 4.87
N VAL A 124 -8.47 0.75 5.66
CA VAL A 124 -7.75 1.92 6.14
C VAL A 124 -7.70 1.87 7.66
N MET A 125 -6.49 1.89 8.22
CA MET A 125 -6.24 1.99 9.64
C MET A 125 -5.50 3.28 9.93
N LEU A 126 -6.08 4.13 10.78
CA LEU A 126 -5.45 5.35 11.29
C LEU A 126 -5.51 5.33 12.82
N ALA A 127 -4.36 5.47 13.47
CA ALA A 127 -4.22 5.50 14.92
C ALA A 127 -3.49 6.75 15.37
N ASN A 128 -3.94 7.36 16.47
CA ASN A 128 -3.28 8.48 17.17
C ASN A 128 -2.19 7.99 18.14
N SER A 129 -1.55 6.88 17.78
CA SER A 129 -0.33 6.36 18.39
C SER A 129 0.46 5.63 17.31
N ASN A 130 1.79 5.67 17.39
CA ASN A 130 2.66 4.92 16.47
C ASN A 130 2.66 3.42 16.84
N LEU A 131 1.56 2.74 16.53
CA LEU A 131 1.41 1.29 16.76
C LEU A 131 2.49 0.52 16.00
N PRO A 132 3.03 -0.60 16.53
CA PRO A 132 4.00 -1.40 15.79
C PRO A 132 3.46 -1.84 14.43
N ILE A 133 4.27 -1.69 13.36
CA ILE A 133 3.88 -2.07 11.99
C ILE A 133 3.36 -3.52 11.90
N PRO A 134 4.00 -4.53 12.54
CA PRO A 134 3.48 -5.91 12.52
C PRO A 134 2.03 -6.03 13.00
N GLU A 135 1.64 -5.27 14.03
CA GLU A 135 0.27 -5.32 14.56
C GLU A 135 -0.75 -4.72 13.59
N ARG A 136 -0.37 -3.63 12.90
CA ARG A 136 -1.22 -3.03 11.86
C ARG A 136 -1.45 -4.02 10.71
N VAL A 137 -0.37 -4.69 10.26
CA VAL A 137 -0.41 -5.68 9.18
C VAL A 137 -1.26 -6.89 9.58
N ARG A 138 -1.07 -7.44 10.79
CA ARG A 138 -1.86 -8.59 11.29
C ARG A 138 -3.35 -8.28 11.34
N ALA A 139 -3.73 -7.15 11.94
CA ALA A 139 -5.13 -6.76 12.07
C ALA A 139 -5.79 -6.55 10.69
N ALA A 140 -5.13 -5.83 9.79
CA ALA A 140 -5.66 -5.60 8.45
C ALA A 140 -5.74 -6.90 7.61
N TYR A 141 -4.75 -7.80 7.73
CA TYR A 141 -4.79 -9.09 7.04
C TYR A 141 -5.96 -9.97 7.51
N GLN A 142 -6.26 -9.99 8.81
CA GLN A 142 -7.43 -10.70 9.35
C GLN A 142 -8.74 -10.14 8.77
N ILE A 143 -8.88 -8.82 8.70
CA ILE A 143 -10.05 -8.17 8.09
C ILE A 143 -10.16 -8.53 6.59
N LEU A 144 -9.06 -8.43 5.83
CA LEU A 144 -9.04 -8.80 4.41
C LEU A 144 -9.47 -10.25 4.19
N LYS A 145 -8.95 -11.20 4.98
CA LYS A 145 -9.33 -12.62 4.87
C LYS A 145 -10.79 -12.87 5.24
N ALA A 146 -11.33 -12.15 6.21
CA ALA A 146 -12.74 -12.27 6.59
C ALA A 146 -13.68 -11.72 5.49
N LEU A 147 -13.29 -10.65 4.80
CA LEU A 147 -14.06 -10.08 3.69
C LEU A 147 -13.93 -10.91 2.41
N ASP A 148 -12.75 -11.47 2.13
CA ASP A 148 -12.47 -12.33 0.96
C ASP A 148 -13.19 -13.69 0.99
N ALA A 149 -13.64 -14.11 2.18
CA ALA A 149 -14.41 -15.34 2.39
C ALA A 149 -15.93 -15.17 2.19
N GLN A 150 -16.42 -13.95 1.95
CA GLN A 150 -17.80 -13.65 1.57
C GLN A 150 -17.98 -13.75 0.05
#